data_AF-A0AAP7J6A1-F1
#
_entry.id   AF-A0AAP7J6A1-F1
#
_cell.length_a   1.000
_cell.length_b   1.000
_cell.length_c   1.000
_cell.angle_alpha   90.00
_cell.angle_beta   90.00
_cell.angle_gamma   90.00
#
_symmetry.space_group_name_H-M   'P 1'
#
loop_
_entity.id
_entity.type
_entity.pdbx_description
1 polymer ?
#
loop_
_entity_poly.entity_id
_entity_poly.type
_entity_poly.pdbx_seq_one_letter_code
_entity_poly.pdbx_strand_id
1 'polypeptide(L)'
;MSLSARPALHRNFHRLAWFAMIMTASTIMFGAFVRLSDAGLSCPDWPTCYGQATWPQHVEETIGHPAAEIRPLETHKAWREQVHRFLAGALGIEILTLALLATRKRRFGTTAVVTACVLVAAGIPLYMMGWHGTASALALVGEAILLIAALRWSNIDLARAALLTLAVVIFQALLGMWTVTLLLKPIVVMGHLLGGMLMFALLAWMAWRATHMPITLAEAPKLKWLLRIGLAVLVTQIALGGWVSANYAALACGGGSASLDNFPRCANQWWPQHNFVEGFTLWRGIGVDYEGGVLDGASRIAIQMAHRLFAAVVAIYLLWLGVRLFRLPSMRGWASALIALLVLQVTLGILNVKLALPLEVAVAHNGVAVALLFVLVSLLARLRAPD
;
A
#
# COMPACT_ATOMS: atom_id res chain seq x y z
N MET A 1 8.76 -18.01 28.44
CA MET A 1 7.86 -18.73 27.51
C MET A 1 8.42 -18.55 26.11
N SER A 2 8.95 -19.62 25.51
CA SER A 2 9.81 -19.56 24.32
C SER A 2 9.10 -18.94 23.11
N LEU A 3 9.79 -18.03 22.41
CA LEU A 3 9.38 -17.50 21.09
C LEU A 3 9.23 -18.60 20.03
N SER A 4 9.63 -19.84 20.36
CA SER A 4 9.63 -21.02 19.48
C SER A 4 8.31 -21.81 19.48
N ALA A 5 7.42 -21.64 20.46
CA ALA A 5 6.16 -22.41 20.54
C ALA A 5 5.16 -22.05 19.42
N ARG A 6 4.42 -23.06 18.92
CA ARG A 6 3.37 -22.87 17.91
C ARG A 6 2.23 -22.03 18.50
N PRO A 7 1.79 -20.94 17.83
CA PRO A 7 0.61 -20.19 18.26
C PRO A 7 -0.62 -21.10 18.37
N ALA A 8 -1.35 -21.02 19.48
CA ALA A 8 -2.60 -21.77 19.68
C ALA A 8 -3.77 -21.11 18.90
N LEU A 9 -3.77 -21.30 17.59
CA LEU A 9 -4.69 -20.63 16.65
C LEU A 9 -5.92 -21.47 16.30
N HIS A 10 -6.91 -20.82 15.69
CA HIS A 10 -8.00 -21.50 15.00
C HIS A 10 -7.47 -22.35 13.83
N ARG A 11 -8.09 -23.53 13.59
CA ARG A 11 -7.59 -24.55 12.64
C ARG A 11 -7.26 -23.97 11.25
N ASN A 12 -8.12 -23.09 10.74
CA ASN A 12 -8.01 -22.52 9.40
C ASN A 12 -7.42 -21.10 9.37
N PHE A 13 -6.87 -20.59 10.48
CA PHE A 13 -6.37 -19.20 10.56
C PHE A 13 -5.32 -18.90 9.49
N HIS A 14 -4.36 -19.81 9.29
CA HIS A 14 -3.30 -19.64 8.28
C HIS A 14 -3.87 -19.53 6.86
N ARG A 15 -4.91 -20.30 6.51
CA ARG A 15 -5.53 -20.26 5.18
C ARG A 15 -6.22 -18.93 4.93
N LEU A 16 -6.96 -18.43 5.93
CA LEU A 16 -7.58 -17.11 5.88
C LEU A 16 -6.54 -16.01 5.75
N ALA A 17 -5.42 -16.09 6.50
CA ALA A 17 -4.36 -15.11 6.41
C ALA A 17 -3.66 -15.10 5.04
N TRP A 18 -3.44 -16.27 4.44
CA TRP A 18 -2.91 -16.37 3.07
C TRP A 18 -3.88 -15.81 2.03
N PHE A 19 -5.18 -16.14 2.17
CA PHE A 19 -6.21 -15.62 1.28
C PHE A 19 -6.30 -14.09 1.35
N ALA A 20 -6.38 -13.51 2.55
CA ALA A 20 -6.39 -12.07 2.77
C ALA A 20 -5.12 -11.39 2.25
N MET A 21 -3.95 -12.02 2.39
CA MET A 21 -2.70 -11.50 1.83
C MET A 21 -2.74 -11.46 0.29
N ILE A 22 -3.24 -12.50 -0.36
CA ILE A 22 -3.40 -12.55 -1.83
C ILE A 22 -4.41 -11.50 -2.28
N MET A 23 -5.58 -11.44 -1.63
CA MET A 23 -6.61 -10.43 -1.91
C MET A 23 -6.07 -9.00 -1.73
N THR A 24 -5.23 -8.76 -0.72
CA THR A 24 -4.55 -7.47 -0.54
C THR A 24 -3.62 -7.17 -1.71
N ALA A 25 -2.79 -8.13 -2.15
CA ALA A 25 -1.92 -7.93 -3.30
C ALA A 25 -2.71 -7.62 -4.58
N SER A 26 -3.79 -8.37 -4.83
CA SER A 26 -4.70 -8.12 -5.95
C SER A 26 -5.35 -6.74 -5.87
N THR A 27 -5.76 -6.31 -4.68
CA THR A 27 -6.35 -4.99 -4.45
C THR A 27 -5.35 -3.87 -4.68
N ILE A 28 -4.08 -4.03 -4.24
CA ILE A 28 -3.00 -3.06 -4.52
C ILE A 28 -2.74 -2.95 -6.03
N MET A 29 -2.68 -4.08 -6.75
CA MET A 29 -2.48 -4.08 -8.20
C MET A 29 -3.65 -3.42 -8.94
N PHE A 30 -4.88 -3.73 -8.54
CA PHE A 30 -6.07 -3.12 -9.12
C PHE A 30 -6.14 -1.62 -8.80
N GLY A 31 -5.77 -1.20 -7.60
CA GLY A 31 -5.65 0.22 -7.24
C GLY A 31 -4.59 0.96 -8.07
N ALA A 32 -3.48 0.28 -8.40
CA ALA A 32 -2.49 0.82 -9.33
C ALA A 32 -3.09 1.05 -10.72
N PHE A 33 -3.88 0.09 -11.21
CA PHE A 33 -4.60 0.20 -12.48
C PHE A 33 -5.63 1.34 -12.47
N VAL A 34 -6.42 1.49 -11.40
CA VAL A 34 -7.35 2.63 -11.21
C VAL A 34 -6.59 3.94 -11.31
N ARG A 35 -5.49 4.07 -10.57
CA ARG A 35 -4.69 5.30 -10.53
C ARG A 35 -4.05 5.63 -11.88
N LEU A 36 -3.40 4.65 -12.51
CA LEU A 36 -2.63 4.84 -13.75
C LEU A 36 -3.51 4.95 -15.00
N SER A 37 -4.81 4.68 -14.87
CA SER A 37 -5.79 4.89 -15.93
C SER A 37 -6.70 6.09 -15.67
N ASP A 38 -6.27 7.00 -14.78
CA ASP A 38 -6.95 8.24 -14.40
C ASP A 38 -8.41 8.03 -14.00
N ALA A 39 -8.68 6.94 -13.27
CA ALA A 39 -10.00 6.62 -12.74
C ALA A 39 -10.11 6.92 -11.24
N GLY A 40 -9.14 7.60 -10.62
CA GLY A 40 -9.09 7.82 -9.17
C GLY A 40 -10.09 8.84 -8.62
N LEU A 41 -10.77 9.60 -9.50
CA LEU A 41 -11.81 10.59 -9.16
C LEU A 41 -13.07 10.42 -10.03
N SER A 42 -13.29 9.21 -10.54
CA SER A 42 -14.41 8.88 -11.42
C SER A 42 -15.73 8.73 -10.66
N CYS A 43 -15.69 8.38 -9.37
CA CYS A 43 -16.81 8.43 -8.44
C CYS A 43 -16.61 9.63 -7.49
N PRO A 44 -17.42 10.70 -7.61
CA PRO A 44 -17.15 11.98 -6.95
C PRO A 44 -17.48 12.01 -5.44
N ASP A 45 -18.16 10.99 -4.95
CA ASP A 45 -18.64 10.83 -3.60
C ASP A 45 -18.11 9.52 -2.97
N TRP A 46 -18.29 9.35 -1.67
CA TRP A 46 -17.90 8.17 -0.92
C TRP A 46 -18.88 7.94 0.24
N PRO A 47 -19.31 6.69 0.52
CA PRO A 47 -18.89 5.43 -0.09
C PRO A 47 -19.59 5.08 -1.42
N THR A 48 -20.56 5.89 -1.84
CA THR A 48 -21.34 5.74 -3.07
C THR A 48 -20.61 6.25 -4.31
N CYS A 49 -21.19 6.03 -5.50
CA CYS A 49 -20.76 6.59 -6.78
C CYS A 49 -21.96 7.26 -7.45
N TYR A 50 -21.95 8.58 -7.55
CA TYR A 50 -23.10 9.42 -7.92
C TYR A 50 -24.34 9.13 -7.06
N GLY A 51 -24.16 8.92 -5.76
CA GLY A 51 -25.23 8.59 -4.81
C GLY A 51 -25.73 7.13 -4.89
N GLN A 52 -25.18 6.32 -5.79
CA GLN A 52 -25.56 4.91 -5.95
C GLN A 52 -24.54 3.97 -5.30
N ALA A 53 -24.98 2.77 -4.90
CA ALA A 53 -24.08 1.74 -4.37
C ALA A 53 -23.15 1.18 -5.45
N THR A 54 -23.63 1.05 -6.69
CA THR A 54 -22.88 0.66 -7.88
C THR A 54 -22.54 1.89 -8.74
N TRP A 55 -21.88 1.70 -9.88
CA TRP A 55 -21.62 2.79 -10.80
C TRP A 55 -22.79 2.95 -11.79
N PRO A 56 -23.18 4.20 -12.12
CA PRO A 56 -24.19 4.45 -13.15
C PRO A 56 -23.75 3.93 -14.53
N GLN A 57 -24.68 3.40 -15.34
CA GLN A 57 -24.36 3.00 -16.72
C GLN A 57 -24.59 4.12 -17.72
N HIS A 58 -25.57 4.97 -17.44
CA HIS A 58 -26.03 6.03 -18.33
C HIS A 58 -25.99 7.40 -17.64
N VAL A 59 -25.79 8.46 -18.42
CA VAL A 59 -25.65 9.84 -17.89
C VAL A 59 -26.93 10.29 -17.19
N GLU A 60 -28.09 9.82 -17.68
CA GLU A 60 -29.42 10.11 -17.15
C GLU A 60 -29.56 9.71 -15.67
N GLU A 61 -28.84 8.66 -15.25
CA GLU A 61 -28.83 8.18 -13.87
C GLU A 61 -28.05 9.10 -12.90
N THR A 62 -27.30 10.07 -13.44
CA THR A 62 -26.54 11.06 -12.66
C THR A 62 -27.21 12.42 -12.62
N ILE A 63 -28.33 12.60 -13.33
CA ILE A 63 -29.09 13.85 -13.35
C ILE A 63 -29.54 14.18 -11.91
N GLY A 64 -29.21 15.39 -11.45
CA GLY A 64 -29.53 15.85 -10.10
C GLY A 64 -28.47 15.54 -9.05
N HIS A 65 -27.41 14.78 -9.37
CA HIS A 65 -26.27 14.65 -8.48
C HIS A 65 -25.39 15.92 -8.56
N PRO A 66 -25.10 16.62 -7.44
CA PRO A 66 -24.41 17.92 -7.47
C PRO A 66 -23.04 17.91 -8.16
N ALA A 67 -22.34 16.78 -8.12
CA ALA A 67 -21.02 16.66 -8.72
C ALA A 67 -21.03 16.37 -10.22
N ALA A 68 -22.18 15.99 -10.81
CA ALA A 68 -22.26 15.58 -12.22
C ALA A 68 -21.97 16.74 -13.20
N GLU A 69 -22.18 17.99 -12.78
CA GLU A 69 -21.86 19.18 -13.57
C GLU A 69 -20.34 19.42 -13.68
N ILE A 70 -19.59 19.13 -12.62
CA ILE A 70 -18.15 19.38 -12.54
C ILE A 70 -17.36 18.17 -13.04
N ARG A 71 -17.87 16.96 -12.78
CA ARG A 71 -17.29 15.69 -13.21
C ARG A 71 -18.35 14.90 -13.97
N PRO A 72 -18.39 15.02 -15.31
CA PRO A 72 -19.28 14.21 -16.14
C PRO A 72 -18.99 12.72 -15.96
N LEU A 73 -20.04 11.90 -16.02
CA LEU A 73 -19.91 10.45 -15.92
C LEU A 73 -19.06 9.88 -17.06
N GLU A 74 -17.94 9.27 -16.70
CA GLU A 74 -17.17 8.39 -17.57
C GLU A 74 -17.32 6.94 -17.10
N THR A 75 -18.35 6.25 -17.59
CA THR A 75 -18.71 4.89 -17.13
C THR A 75 -17.50 3.94 -17.14
N HIS A 76 -16.65 4.02 -18.17
CA HIS A 76 -15.45 3.19 -18.35
C HIS A 76 -14.34 3.43 -17.29
N LYS A 77 -14.42 4.52 -16.51
CA LYS A 77 -13.56 4.81 -15.35
C LYS A 77 -14.29 4.53 -14.03
N ALA A 78 -15.55 4.92 -13.92
CA ALA A 78 -16.37 4.78 -12.70
C ALA A 78 -16.41 3.33 -12.17
N TRP A 79 -16.54 2.34 -13.07
CA TRP A 79 -16.51 0.94 -12.65
C TRP A 79 -15.18 0.53 -12.03
N ARG A 80 -14.05 1.05 -12.53
CA ARG A 80 -12.70 0.71 -12.04
C ARG A 80 -12.57 1.15 -10.60
N GLU A 81 -12.99 2.37 -10.30
CA GLU A 81 -12.93 2.89 -8.94
C GLU A 81 -13.92 2.17 -8.01
N GLN A 82 -15.18 2.00 -8.41
CA GLN A 82 -16.19 1.40 -7.54
C GLN A 82 -15.91 -0.09 -7.28
N VAL A 83 -15.42 -0.85 -8.28
CA VAL A 83 -14.97 -2.24 -8.07
C VAL A 83 -13.78 -2.29 -7.10
N HIS A 84 -12.85 -1.34 -7.16
CA HIS A 84 -11.74 -1.28 -6.21
C HIS A 84 -12.23 -1.07 -4.78
N ARG A 85 -13.22 -0.19 -4.59
CA ARG A 85 -13.88 0.04 -3.28
C ARG A 85 -14.57 -1.24 -2.77
N PHE A 86 -15.22 -2.02 -3.64
CA PHE A 86 -15.81 -3.31 -3.25
C PHE A 86 -14.76 -4.35 -2.84
N LEU A 87 -13.64 -4.45 -3.57
CA LEU A 87 -12.52 -5.32 -3.19
C LEU A 87 -11.96 -4.94 -1.81
N ALA A 88 -11.79 -3.64 -1.54
CA ALA A 88 -11.36 -3.14 -0.24
C ALA A 88 -12.38 -3.47 0.87
N GLY A 89 -13.69 -3.35 0.60
CA GLY A 89 -14.75 -3.74 1.52
C GLY A 89 -14.73 -5.23 1.87
N ALA A 90 -14.56 -6.10 0.87
CA ALA A 90 -14.40 -7.55 1.08
C ALA A 90 -13.17 -7.87 1.95
N LEU A 91 -12.05 -7.20 1.69
CA LEU A 91 -10.84 -7.34 2.49
C LEU A 91 -11.05 -6.91 3.96
N GLY A 92 -11.86 -5.87 4.20
CA GLY A 92 -12.26 -5.45 5.55
C GLY A 92 -12.96 -6.57 6.32
N ILE A 93 -13.85 -7.33 5.67
CA ILE A 93 -14.55 -8.48 6.27
C ILE A 93 -13.58 -9.60 6.62
N GLU A 94 -12.63 -9.90 5.73
CA GLU A 94 -11.60 -10.92 5.97
C GLU A 94 -10.70 -10.57 7.17
N ILE A 95 -10.24 -9.32 7.23
CA ILE A 95 -9.38 -8.83 8.32
C ILE A 95 -10.15 -8.78 9.65
N LEU A 96 -11.42 -8.36 9.64
CA LEU A 96 -12.30 -8.44 10.80
C LEU A 96 -12.43 -9.88 11.30
N THR A 97 -12.64 -10.83 10.38
CA THR A 97 -12.72 -12.26 10.73
C THR A 97 -11.43 -12.75 11.39
N LEU A 98 -10.26 -12.40 10.83
CA LEU A 98 -8.97 -12.74 11.43
C LEU A 98 -8.81 -12.11 12.84
N ALA A 99 -9.19 -10.84 13.01
CA ALA A 99 -9.12 -10.15 14.29
C ALA A 99 -10.03 -10.80 15.35
N LEU A 100 -11.27 -11.14 15.01
CA LEU A 100 -12.20 -11.84 15.89
C LEU A 100 -11.66 -13.24 16.27
N LEU A 101 -11.15 -14.00 15.31
CA LEU A 101 -10.59 -15.34 15.57
C LEU A 101 -9.34 -15.29 16.45
N ALA A 102 -8.48 -14.29 16.27
CA ALA A 102 -7.26 -14.12 17.06
C ALA A 102 -7.55 -13.64 18.49
N THR A 103 -8.63 -12.88 18.69
CA THR A 103 -8.96 -12.25 19.99
C THR A 103 -10.03 -13.01 20.79
N ARG A 104 -10.70 -14.01 20.22
CA ARG A 104 -11.84 -14.74 20.81
C ARG A 104 -11.62 -15.31 22.22
N LYS A 105 -10.38 -15.64 22.59
CA LYS A 105 -10.05 -16.20 23.92
C LYS A 105 -9.53 -15.15 24.90
N ARG A 106 -9.40 -13.89 24.47
CA ARG A 106 -8.89 -12.80 25.32
C ARG A 106 -10.04 -12.15 26.07
N ARG A 107 -9.79 -11.79 27.33
CA ARG A 107 -10.72 -11.01 28.14
C ARG A 107 -10.99 -9.67 27.44
N PHE A 108 -12.27 -9.38 27.17
CA PHE A 108 -12.73 -8.22 26.37
C PHE A 108 -12.25 -8.18 24.91
N GLY A 109 -11.72 -9.29 24.39
CA GLY A 109 -11.20 -9.42 23.02
C GLY A 109 -12.20 -9.02 21.95
N THR A 110 -13.24 -9.84 21.82
CA THR A 110 -14.34 -9.64 20.88
C THR A 110 -15.05 -8.31 21.09
N THR A 111 -15.30 -7.94 22.35
CA THR A 111 -15.97 -6.67 22.69
C THR A 111 -15.21 -5.47 22.16
N ALA A 112 -13.88 -5.42 22.32
CA ALA A 112 -13.06 -4.32 21.81
C ALA A 112 -13.13 -4.22 20.29
N VAL A 113 -13.01 -5.35 19.57
CA VAL A 113 -13.09 -5.41 18.10
C VAL A 113 -14.47 -4.94 17.61
N VAL A 114 -15.54 -5.52 18.15
CA VAL A 114 -16.92 -5.19 17.73
C VAL A 114 -17.24 -3.73 18.03
N THR A 115 -16.87 -3.22 19.22
CA THR A 115 -17.13 -1.82 19.59
C THR A 115 -16.42 -0.86 18.63
N ALA A 116 -15.14 -1.11 18.33
CA ALA A 116 -14.39 -0.28 17.38
C ALA A 116 -15.04 -0.27 15.98
N CYS A 117 -15.42 -1.43 15.46
CA CYS A 117 -16.07 -1.54 14.15
C CYS A 117 -17.43 -0.86 14.11
N VAL A 118 -18.24 -0.99 15.17
CA VAL A 118 -19.56 -0.34 15.26
C VAL A 118 -19.42 1.19 15.29
N LEU A 119 -18.46 1.73 16.06
CA LEU A 119 -18.21 3.17 16.10
C LEU A 119 -17.83 3.72 14.72
N VAL A 120 -16.90 3.05 14.04
CA VAL A 120 -16.49 3.45 12.68
C VAL A 120 -17.64 3.35 11.69
N ALA A 121 -18.39 2.24 11.72
CA ALA A 121 -19.55 2.03 10.83
C ALA A 121 -20.65 3.07 11.06
N ALA A 122 -20.90 3.46 12.32
CA ALA A 122 -21.85 4.53 12.66
C ALA A 122 -21.36 5.92 12.18
N GLY A 123 -20.05 6.11 12.04
CA GLY A 123 -19.46 7.31 11.46
C GLY A 123 -19.80 7.52 9.99
N ILE A 124 -20.01 6.46 9.21
CA ILE A 124 -20.29 6.54 7.76
C ILE A 124 -21.59 7.32 7.45
N PRO A 125 -22.77 6.94 7.98
CA PRO A 125 -24.00 7.68 7.69
C PRO A 125 -23.96 9.11 8.26
N LEU A 126 -23.31 9.33 9.41
CA LEU A 126 -23.09 10.67 9.96
C LEU A 126 -22.28 11.54 9.00
N TYR A 127 -21.22 10.99 8.40
CA TYR A 127 -20.42 11.69 7.40
C TYR A 127 -21.26 12.05 6.17
N MET A 128 -22.08 11.12 5.67
CA MET A 128 -22.97 11.36 4.52
C MET A 128 -24.03 12.43 4.80
N MET A 129 -24.47 12.56 6.05
CA MET A 129 -25.39 13.63 6.49
C MET A 129 -24.70 14.98 6.73
N GLY A 130 -23.38 15.10 6.49
CA GLY A 130 -22.61 16.33 6.70
C GLY A 130 -22.04 16.52 8.11
N TRP A 131 -22.21 15.54 9.01
CA TRP A 131 -21.72 15.60 10.40
C TRP A 131 -20.26 15.14 10.49
N HIS A 132 -19.39 15.76 9.70
CA HIS A 132 -17.99 15.33 9.51
C HIS A 132 -17.19 15.29 10.82
N GLY A 133 -17.42 16.25 11.74
CA GLY A 133 -16.75 16.29 13.03
C GLY A 133 -17.07 15.08 13.91
N THR A 134 -18.36 14.76 14.05
CA THR A 134 -18.83 13.60 14.84
C THR A 134 -18.38 12.29 14.22
N ALA A 135 -18.49 12.15 12.89
CA ALA A 135 -18.01 10.98 12.17
C ALA A 135 -16.51 10.74 12.40
N SER A 136 -15.70 11.80 12.31
CA SER A 136 -14.26 11.74 12.57
C SER A 136 -13.94 11.35 14.01
N ALA A 137 -14.69 11.89 14.98
CA ALA A 137 -14.51 11.55 16.39
C ALA A 137 -14.80 10.06 16.66
N LEU A 138 -15.89 9.51 16.11
CA LEU A 138 -16.21 8.09 16.25
C LEU A 138 -15.13 7.19 15.64
N ALA A 139 -14.64 7.55 14.45
CA ALA A 139 -13.57 6.81 13.80
C ALA A 139 -12.27 6.84 14.62
N LEU A 140 -11.88 8.00 15.16
CA LEU A 140 -10.71 8.14 16.03
C LEU A 140 -10.82 7.32 17.31
N VAL A 141 -12.00 7.29 17.94
CA VAL A 141 -12.22 6.46 19.14
C VAL A 141 -12.14 4.97 18.78
N GLY A 142 -12.74 4.55 17.67
CA GLY A 142 -12.64 3.17 17.19
C GLY A 142 -11.19 2.74 16.96
N GLU A 143 -10.41 3.56 16.26
CA GLU A 143 -8.97 3.34 16.05
C GLU A 143 -8.19 3.26 17.36
N ALA A 144 -8.44 4.20 18.29
CA ALA A 144 -7.77 4.22 19.59
C ALA A 144 -8.03 2.93 20.40
N ILE A 145 -9.26 2.40 20.37
CA ILE A 145 -9.61 1.13 21.02
C ILE A 145 -8.74 -0.01 20.48
N LEU A 146 -8.61 -0.12 19.16
CA LEU A 146 -7.82 -1.17 18.52
C LEU A 146 -6.33 -1.05 18.83
N LEU A 147 -5.78 0.16 18.73
CA LEU A 147 -4.36 0.42 19.00
C LEU A 147 -3.99 0.15 20.47
N ILE A 148 -4.82 0.64 21.42
CA ILE A 148 -4.60 0.40 22.85
C ILE A 148 -4.68 -1.10 23.15
N ALA A 149 -5.66 -1.82 22.59
CA ALA A 149 -5.78 -3.26 22.76
C ALA A 149 -4.55 -4.01 22.19
N ALA A 150 -4.07 -3.60 21.01
CA ALA A 150 -2.90 -4.22 20.38
C ALA A 150 -1.62 -4.00 21.20
N LEU A 151 -1.43 -2.80 21.76
CA LEU A 151 -0.28 -2.47 22.61
C LEU A 151 -0.30 -3.24 23.94
N ARG A 152 -1.48 -3.43 24.55
CA ARG A 152 -1.64 -4.17 25.81
C ARG A 152 -1.42 -5.67 25.67
N TRP A 153 -1.78 -6.24 24.52
CA TRP A 153 -1.80 -7.69 24.33
C TRP A 153 -0.49 -8.24 23.79
N SER A 154 0.01 -9.34 24.38
CA SER A 154 1.10 -10.12 23.79
C SER A 154 0.71 -10.69 22.43
N ASN A 155 1.69 -11.05 21.59
CA ASN A 155 1.41 -11.53 20.23
C ASN A 155 1.47 -13.07 20.08
N ILE A 156 1.21 -13.82 21.16
CA ILE A 156 1.35 -15.29 21.20
C ILE A 156 0.32 -15.99 20.29
N ASP A 157 -0.88 -15.45 20.21
CA ASP A 157 -2.04 -15.89 19.43
C ASP A 157 -2.27 -15.02 18.18
N LEU A 158 -1.27 -14.23 17.79
CA LEU A 158 -1.34 -13.24 16.70
C LEU A 158 -2.37 -12.12 16.89
N ALA A 159 -2.97 -11.98 18.08
CA ALA A 159 -4.00 -10.97 18.36
C ALA A 159 -3.50 -9.54 18.13
N ARG A 160 -2.28 -9.21 18.59
CA ARG A 160 -1.68 -7.88 18.36
C ARG A 160 -1.54 -7.59 16.86
N ALA A 161 -1.00 -8.54 16.09
CA ALA A 161 -0.83 -8.35 14.65
C ALA A 161 -2.18 -8.22 13.93
N ALA A 162 -3.18 -9.03 14.31
CA ALA A 162 -4.50 -8.97 13.71
C ALA A 162 -5.22 -7.64 14.03
N LEU A 163 -5.11 -7.14 15.26
CA LEU A 163 -5.64 -5.83 15.64
C LEU A 163 -4.95 -4.67 14.93
N LEU A 164 -3.61 -4.70 14.81
CA LEU A 164 -2.89 -3.69 14.04
C LEU A 164 -3.30 -3.72 12.57
N THR A 165 -3.52 -4.91 12.00
CA THR A 165 -4.00 -5.04 10.62
C THR A 165 -5.42 -4.48 10.48
N LEU A 166 -6.29 -4.71 11.46
CA LEU A 166 -7.64 -4.15 11.49
C LEU A 166 -7.64 -2.62 11.62
N ALA A 167 -6.78 -2.06 12.46
CA ALA A 167 -6.57 -0.61 12.55
C ALA A 167 -6.07 -0.05 11.22
N VAL A 168 -5.10 -0.71 10.57
CA VAL A 168 -4.60 -0.27 9.26
C VAL A 168 -5.71 -0.31 8.20
N VAL A 169 -6.56 -1.34 8.13
CA VAL A 169 -7.63 -1.38 7.09
C VAL A 169 -8.72 -0.33 7.33
N ILE A 170 -9.05 -0.02 8.58
CA ILE A 170 -10.00 1.05 8.92
C ILE A 170 -9.40 2.41 8.52
N PHE A 171 -8.15 2.67 8.91
CA PHE A 171 -7.47 3.90 8.52
C PHE A 171 -7.28 4.00 7.00
N GLN A 172 -7.08 2.88 6.30
CA GLN A 172 -7.04 2.83 4.84
C GLN A 172 -8.36 3.20 4.19
N ALA A 173 -9.50 2.82 4.78
CA ALA A 173 -10.81 3.26 4.31
C ALA A 173 -10.97 4.79 4.44
N LEU A 174 -10.48 5.39 5.54
CA LEU A 174 -10.46 6.85 5.70
C LEU A 174 -9.53 7.53 4.70
N LEU A 175 -8.33 6.98 4.46
CA LEU A 175 -7.41 7.48 3.44
C LEU A 175 -8.01 7.39 2.04
N GLY A 176 -8.71 6.29 1.71
CA GLY A 176 -9.40 6.12 0.43
C GLY A 176 -10.57 7.09 0.24
N MET A 177 -11.32 7.39 1.31
CA MET A 177 -12.29 8.48 1.29
C MET A 177 -11.60 9.81 1.00
N TRP A 178 -10.50 10.11 1.71
CA TRP A 178 -9.75 11.35 1.51
C TRP A 178 -9.07 11.47 0.16
N THR A 179 -8.72 10.38 -0.52
CA THR A 179 -8.21 10.48 -1.90
C THR A 179 -9.25 11.07 -2.84
N VAL A 180 -10.54 10.85 -2.57
CA VAL A 180 -11.65 11.44 -3.35
C VAL A 180 -11.98 12.83 -2.83
N THR A 181 -12.23 12.98 -1.53
CA THR A 181 -12.70 14.25 -0.95
C THR A 181 -11.63 15.34 -0.90
N LEU A 182 -10.35 14.97 -0.95
CA LEU A 182 -9.22 15.90 -1.08
C LEU A 182 -8.58 15.86 -2.47
N LEU A 183 -9.34 15.43 -3.49
CA LEU A 183 -9.01 15.53 -4.92
C LEU A 183 -7.58 15.04 -5.23
N LEU A 184 -7.27 13.82 -4.81
CA LEU A 184 -5.98 13.14 -5.00
C LEU A 184 -4.77 13.86 -4.39
N LYS A 185 -4.95 14.59 -3.28
CA LYS A 185 -3.86 15.24 -2.55
C LYS A 185 -2.65 14.28 -2.38
N PRO A 186 -1.43 14.65 -2.85
CA PRO A 186 -0.36 13.67 -3.03
C PRO A 186 0.08 12.90 -1.77
N ILE A 187 0.12 13.56 -0.62
CA ILE A 187 0.47 12.91 0.66
C ILE A 187 -0.55 11.84 1.09
N VAL A 188 -1.83 12.06 0.78
CA VAL A 188 -2.91 11.12 1.07
C VAL A 188 -2.83 9.93 0.13
N VAL A 189 -2.61 10.17 -1.17
CA VAL A 189 -2.46 9.09 -2.17
C VAL A 189 -1.23 8.22 -1.86
N MET A 190 -0.09 8.83 -1.54
CA MET A 190 1.11 8.08 -1.13
C MET A 190 0.88 7.33 0.19
N GLY A 191 0.23 7.98 1.17
CA GLY A 191 -0.13 7.34 2.44
C GLY A 191 -1.07 6.15 2.26
N HIS A 192 -2.01 6.24 1.33
CA HIS A 192 -2.91 5.15 0.96
C HIS A 192 -2.10 3.96 0.44
N LEU A 193 -1.22 4.17 -0.56
CA LEU A 193 -0.31 3.12 -1.06
C LEU A 193 0.53 2.48 0.06
N LEU A 194 1.15 3.29 0.92
CA LEU A 194 2.00 2.80 2.00
C LEU A 194 1.22 1.99 3.05
N GLY A 195 -0.01 2.38 3.39
CA GLY A 195 -0.83 1.60 4.29
C GLY A 195 -1.32 0.29 3.66
N GLY A 196 -1.61 0.26 2.35
CA GLY A 196 -1.86 -0.98 1.62
C GLY A 196 -0.66 -1.94 1.67
N MET A 197 0.56 -1.43 1.45
CA MET A 197 1.80 -2.19 1.56
C MET A 197 2.07 -2.67 2.99
N LEU A 198 1.77 -1.85 3.99
CA LEU A 198 1.87 -2.24 5.41
C LEU A 198 0.87 -3.35 5.75
N MET A 199 -0.38 -3.24 5.30
CA MET A 199 -1.40 -4.28 5.46
C MET A 199 -0.97 -5.59 4.83
N PHE A 200 -0.45 -5.55 3.59
CA PHE A 200 0.14 -6.72 2.92
C PHE A 200 1.27 -7.34 3.75
N ALA A 201 2.21 -6.52 4.25
CA ALA A 201 3.32 -7.00 5.07
C ALA A 201 2.86 -7.65 6.39
N LEU A 202 1.88 -7.06 7.06
CA LEU A 202 1.31 -7.62 8.30
C LEU A 202 0.61 -8.96 8.04
N LEU A 203 -0.18 -9.06 6.96
CA LEU A 203 -0.86 -10.29 6.57
C LEU A 203 0.13 -11.38 6.15
N ALA A 204 1.14 -11.06 5.35
CA ALA A 204 2.20 -11.99 4.97
C ALA A 204 2.96 -12.51 6.20
N TRP A 205 3.28 -11.60 7.14
CA TRP A 205 3.92 -11.98 8.39
C TRP A 205 3.02 -12.91 9.22
N MET A 206 1.75 -12.56 9.40
CA MET A 206 0.79 -13.40 10.14
C MET A 206 0.60 -14.77 9.50
N ALA A 207 0.49 -14.83 8.17
CA ALA A 207 0.34 -16.06 7.41
C ALA A 207 1.52 -17.02 7.67
N TRP A 208 2.76 -16.54 7.56
CA TRP A 208 3.94 -17.34 7.88
C TRP A 208 4.02 -17.79 9.33
N ARG A 209 3.66 -16.90 10.26
CA ARG A 209 3.67 -17.23 11.70
C ARG A 209 2.62 -18.26 12.07
N ALA A 210 1.45 -18.22 11.40
CA ALA A 210 0.39 -19.20 11.55
C ALA A 210 0.72 -20.54 10.88
N THR A 211 1.40 -20.53 9.73
CA THR A 211 1.90 -21.73 9.04
C THR A 211 3.00 -22.45 9.85
N HIS A 212 3.80 -21.70 10.61
CA HIS A 212 4.83 -22.24 11.52
C HIS A 212 5.92 -23.07 10.81
N MET A 213 6.47 -22.54 9.71
CA MET A 213 7.61 -23.13 9.00
C MET A 213 8.88 -22.27 9.18
N PRO A 214 9.56 -22.34 10.34
CA PRO A 214 10.73 -21.53 10.61
C PRO A 214 11.92 -21.91 9.73
N ILE A 215 12.84 -20.97 9.55
CA ILE A 215 14.16 -21.25 8.99
C ILE A 215 15.20 -21.00 10.07
N THR A 216 15.85 -22.07 10.52
CA THR A 216 16.81 -22.03 11.63
C THR A 216 18.22 -21.81 11.10
N LEU A 217 18.87 -20.74 11.56
CA LEU A 217 20.23 -20.37 11.20
C LEU A 217 20.94 -19.72 12.38
N ALA A 218 22.19 -20.09 12.64
CA ALA A 218 23.01 -19.47 13.69
C ALA A 218 23.14 -17.93 13.50
N GLU A 219 23.28 -17.47 12.26
CA GLU A 219 23.37 -16.05 11.92
C GLU A 219 22.03 -15.29 11.95
N ALA A 220 20.92 -15.94 12.36
CA ALA A 220 19.58 -15.35 12.26
C ALA A 220 19.44 -13.96 12.92
N PRO A 221 20.02 -13.65 14.11
CA PRO A 221 19.91 -12.32 14.70
C PRO A 221 20.51 -11.23 13.79
N LYS A 222 21.71 -11.49 13.25
CA LYS A 222 22.41 -10.57 12.34
C LYS A 222 21.66 -10.41 11.01
N LEU A 223 21.19 -11.52 10.44
CA LEU A 223 20.41 -11.48 9.19
C LEU A 223 19.08 -10.74 9.37
N LYS A 224 18.40 -10.89 10.50
CA LYS A 224 17.18 -10.13 10.81
C LYS A 224 17.42 -8.62 10.84
N TRP A 225 18.54 -8.18 11.41
CA TRP A 225 18.89 -6.77 11.42
C TRP A 225 19.14 -6.24 10.00
N LEU A 226 19.88 -6.98 9.18
CA LEU A 226 20.12 -6.63 7.77
C LEU A 226 18.83 -6.61 6.94
N LEU A 227 17.92 -7.57 7.18
CA LEU A 227 16.63 -7.61 6.52
C LEU A 227 15.73 -6.44 6.93
N ARG A 228 15.79 -5.98 8.20
CA ARG A 228 15.05 -4.78 8.64
C ARG A 228 15.54 -3.51 7.95
N ILE A 229 16.85 -3.37 7.73
CA ILE A 229 17.39 -2.27 6.94
C ILE A 229 16.95 -2.39 5.49
N GLY A 230 17.03 -3.59 4.90
CA GLY A 230 16.54 -3.82 3.55
C GLY A 230 15.07 -3.46 3.39
N LEU A 231 14.26 -3.79 4.39
CA LEU A 231 12.85 -3.42 4.43
C LEU A 231 12.67 -1.90 4.52
N ALA A 232 13.42 -1.21 5.39
CA ALA A 232 13.35 0.25 5.53
C ALA A 232 13.76 0.98 4.23
N VAL A 233 14.84 0.51 3.59
CA VAL A 233 15.30 1.02 2.29
C VAL A 233 14.25 0.76 1.21
N LEU A 234 13.70 -0.45 1.11
CA LEU A 234 12.65 -0.76 0.14
C LEU A 234 11.39 0.09 0.37
N VAL A 235 10.93 0.24 1.61
CA VAL A 235 9.74 1.05 1.95
C VAL A 235 9.96 2.53 1.59
N THR A 236 11.16 3.06 1.80
CA THR A 236 11.51 4.42 1.39
C THR A 236 11.40 4.57 -0.13
N GLN A 237 11.87 3.58 -0.89
CA GLN A 237 11.74 3.60 -2.35
C GLN A 237 10.29 3.48 -2.83
N ILE A 238 9.47 2.65 -2.17
CA ILE A 238 8.03 2.54 -2.44
C ILE A 238 7.35 3.88 -2.16
N ALA A 239 7.71 4.57 -1.07
CA ALA A 239 7.19 5.91 -0.76
C ALA A 239 7.56 6.91 -1.85
N LEU A 240 8.84 6.96 -2.28
CA LEU A 240 9.28 7.82 -3.37
C LEU A 240 8.56 7.48 -4.70
N GLY A 241 8.32 6.20 -4.99
CA GLY A 241 7.56 5.79 -6.18
C GLY A 241 6.09 6.19 -6.11
N GLY A 242 5.48 6.07 -4.93
CA GLY A 242 4.15 6.61 -4.65
C GLY A 242 4.10 8.12 -4.82
N TRP A 243 5.14 8.83 -4.38
CA TRP A 243 5.26 10.28 -4.55
C TRP A 243 5.38 10.69 -6.02
N VAL A 244 6.14 9.93 -6.83
CA VAL A 244 6.21 10.10 -8.29
C VAL A 244 4.83 9.95 -8.93
N SER A 245 4.11 8.87 -8.60
CA SER A 245 2.77 8.62 -9.16
C SER A 245 1.74 9.66 -8.71
N ALA A 246 1.76 10.05 -7.43
CA ALA A 246 0.82 11.01 -6.86
C ALA A 246 0.99 12.42 -7.43
N ASN A 247 2.21 12.81 -7.84
CA ASN A 247 2.50 14.10 -8.47
C ASN A 247 2.61 14.03 -10.00
N TYR A 248 2.21 12.92 -10.62
CA TYR A 248 2.33 12.67 -12.06
C TYR A 248 3.77 12.85 -12.61
N ALA A 249 4.80 12.70 -11.79
CA ALA A 249 6.18 13.04 -12.14
C ALA A 249 6.92 11.98 -12.99
N ALA A 250 6.26 10.86 -13.32
CA ALA A 250 6.90 9.70 -13.96
C ALA A 250 7.65 10.05 -15.27
N LEU A 251 7.06 10.92 -16.09
CA LEU A 251 7.61 11.34 -17.39
C LEU A 251 8.27 12.73 -17.35
N ALA A 252 8.54 13.29 -16.16
CA ALA A 252 9.13 14.62 -16.02
C ALA A 252 10.53 14.75 -16.65
N CYS A 253 11.24 13.63 -16.78
CA CYS A 253 12.54 13.55 -17.46
C CYS A 253 12.44 13.31 -18.98
N GLY A 254 11.22 13.34 -19.54
CA GLY A 254 10.91 12.83 -20.87
C GLY A 254 10.58 11.33 -20.85
N GLY A 255 10.15 10.80 -21.99
CA GLY A 255 9.84 9.39 -22.18
C GLY A 255 9.71 9.04 -23.66
N GLY A 256 9.50 7.77 -23.98
CA GLY A 256 9.22 7.31 -25.35
C GLY A 256 10.42 7.33 -26.30
N SER A 257 11.64 7.45 -25.78
CA SER A 257 12.87 7.41 -26.57
C SER A 257 13.85 6.37 -26.04
N ALA A 258 14.48 5.62 -26.97
CA ALA A 258 15.57 4.71 -26.67
C ALA A 258 16.90 5.44 -26.35
N SER A 259 17.05 6.70 -26.78
CA SER A 259 18.26 7.52 -26.55
C SER A 259 18.53 7.76 -25.07
N LEU A 260 19.75 8.21 -24.73
CA LEU A 260 20.13 8.44 -23.34
C LEU A 260 19.43 9.66 -22.69
N ASP A 261 18.63 10.42 -23.44
CA ASP A 261 18.12 11.73 -23.06
C ASP A 261 17.14 11.70 -21.88
N ASN A 262 16.35 10.63 -21.79
CA ASN A 262 15.31 10.44 -20.76
C ASN A 262 15.72 9.45 -19.65
N PHE A 263 16.70 8.59 -19.94
CA PHE A 263 17.34 7.66 -19.02
C PHE A 263 18.64 7.13 -19.65
N PRO A 264 19.79 7.17 -18.95
CA PRO A 264 19.99 7.57 -17.55
C PRO A 264 20.04 9.09 -17.32
N ARG A 265 20.13 9.91 -18.38
CA ARG A 265 19.95 11.37 -18.25
C ARG A 265 18.49 11.70 -17.96
N CYS A 266 18.22 12.96 -17.64
CA CYS A 266 16.89 13.51 -17.45
C CYS A 266 16.80 14.82 -18.23
N ALA A 267 15.86 14.92 -19.17
CA ALA A 267 15.75 16.07 -20.07
C ALA A 267 17.08 16.40 -20.79
N ASN A 268 17.76 15.38 -21.31
CA ASN A 268 19.07 15.43 -21.97
C ASN A 268 20.24 15.96 -21.09
N GLN A 269 20.04 16.06 -19.78
CA GLN A 269 21.07 16.50 -18.83
C GLN A 269 21.27 15.45 -17.73
N TRP A 270 22.49 15.30 -17.23
CA TRP A 270 22.75 14.42 -16.07
C TRP A 270 22.16 14.99 -14.77
N TRP A 271 22.11 16.31 -14.69
CA TRP A 271 21.59 17.05 -13.55
C TRP A 271 20.84 18.30 -14.02
N PRO A 272 19.60 18.13 -14.54
CA PRO A 272 18.79 19.25 -15.01
C PRO A 272 18.42 20.20 -13.88
N GLN A 273 17.97 21.40 -14.24
CA GLN A 273 17.36 22.33 -13.29
C GLN A 273 16.19 21.65 -12.57
N HIS A 274 16.19 21.73 -11.24
CA HIS A 274 15.24 21.04 -10.39
C HIS A 274 14.93 21.91 -9.16
N ASN A 275 13.78 21.68 -8.54
CA ASN A 275 13.37 22.35 -7.31
C ASN A 275 12.93 21.32 -6.26
N PHE A 276 13.87 20.89 -5.39
CA PHE A 276 13.56 19.93 -4.34
C PHE A 276 12.65 20.51 -3.24
N VAL A 277 12.77 21.82 -2.96
CA VAL A 277 11.96 22.48 -1.91
C VAL A 277 10.49 22.41 -2.28
N GLU A 278 10.16 22.86 -3.49
CA GLU A 278 8.79 22.74 -3.98
C GLU A 278 8.45 21.26 -4.20
N GLY A 279 9.25 20.47 -4.92
CA GLY A 279 8.98 19.05 -5.19
C GLY A 279 8.69 18.17 -3.95
N PHE A 280 9.15 18.53 -2.76
CA PHE A 280 8.93 17.80 -1.50
C PHE A 280 8.16 18.59 -0.44
N THR A 281 7.52 19.70 -0.80
CA THR A 281 6.53 20.33 0.08
C THR A 281 5.34 19.36 0.26
N LEU A 282 5.14 18.88 1.50
CA LEU A 282 4.20 17.78 1.77
C LEU A 282 2.74 18.23 1.85
N TRP A 283 2.50 19.49 2.19
CA TRP A 283 1.16 20.04 2.36
C TRP A 283 0.98 21.29 1.51
N ARG A 284 -0.04 21.26 0.67
CA ARG A 284 -0.50 22.38 -0.17
C ARG A 284 -1.98 22.62 0.06
N GLY A 285 -2.49 23.77 -0.40
CA GLY A 285 -3.87 24.22 -0.22
C GLY A 285 -4.95 23.14 -0.43
N ILE A 286 -6.07 23.31 0.27
CA ILE A 286 -7.25 22.46 0.16
C ILE A 286 -8.09 22.95 -1.04
N GLY A 287 -8.79 22.04 -1.73
CA GLY A 287 -9.68 22.38 -2.85
C GLY A 287 -8.99 22.49 -4.22
N VAL A 288 -7.69 22.18 -4.31
CA VAL A 288 -6.97 22.04 -5.58
C VAL A 288 -7.15 20.62 -6.10
N ASP A 289 -7.50 20.47 -7.38
CA ASP A 289 -7.49 19.19 -8.07
C ASP A 289 -6.06 18.79 -8.45
N TYR A 290 -5.59 17.64 -7.95
CA TYR A 290 -4.24 17.14 -8.21
C TYR A 290 -4.17 16.13 -9.36
N GLU A 291 -5.30 15.82 -10.01
CA GLU A 291 -5.33 15.03 -11.25
C GLU A 291 -4.51 15.70 -12.37
N GLY A 292 -3.79 14.90 -13.17
CA GLY A 292 -2.83 15.38 -14.18
C GLY A 292 -1.51 16.02 -13.65
N GLY A 293 -1.46 16.43 -12.39
CA GLY A 293 -0.28 17.00 -11.72
C GLY A 293 -0.19 18.53 -11.82
N VAL A 294 -0.02 19.17 -10.66
CA VAL A 294 -0.10 20.64 -10.50
C VAL A 294 1.27 21.32 -10.47
N LEU A 295 2.34 20.54 -10.22
CA LEU A 295 3.69 21.07 -10.05
C LEU A 295 4.34 21.44 -11.38
N ASP A 296 5.19 22.46 -11.32
CA ASP A 296 6.04 22.87 -12.44
C ASP A 296 7.06 21.77 -12.82
N GLY A 297 7.66 21.94 -14.00
CA GLY A 297 8.60 20.96 -14.55
C GLY A 297 9.81 20.70 -13.64
N ALA A 298 10.41 21.73 -13.05
CA ALA A 298 11.61 21.57 -12.23
C ALA A 298 11.31 20.82 -10.92
N SER A 299 10.14 21.05 -10.33
CA SER A 299 9.68 20.32 -9.15
C SER A 299 9.39 18.84 -9.44
N ARG A 300 8.73 18.53 -10.56
CA ARG A 300 8.47 17.14 -10.98
C ARG A 300 9.77 16.41 -11.35
N ILE A 301 10.72 17.10 -11.98
CA ILE A 301 12.06 16.59 -12.23
C ILE A 301 12.75 16.23 -10.91
N ALA A 302 12.68 17.10 -9.89
CA ALA A 302 13.26 16.82 -8.57
C ALA A 302 12.72 15.52 -7.96
N ILE A 303 11.39 15.34 -8.02
CA ILE A 303 10.71 14.11 -7.53
C ILE A 303 11.21 12.87 -8.29
N GLN A 304 11.25 12.94 -9.62
CA GLN A 304 11.66 11.81 -10.45
C GLN A 304 13.14 11.47 -10.27
N MET A 305 14.00 12.48 -10.14
CA MET A 305 15.43 12.29 -9.85
C MET A 305 15.66 11.68 -8.47
N ALA A 306 14.94 12.11 -7.43
CA ALA A 306 15.03 11.51 -6.10
C ALA A 306 14.71 10.01 -6.13
N HIS A 307 13.62 9.63 -6.81
CA HIS A 307 13.22 8.23 -6.96
C HIS A 307 14.28 7.39 -7.70
N ARG A 308 14.90 7.93 -8.76
CA ARG A 308 15.97 7.25 -9.53
C ARG A 308 17.24 7.07 -8.72
N LEU A 309 17.68 8.11 -8.01
CA LEU A 309 18.90 8.06 -7.20
C LEU A 309 18.75 7.06 -6.04
N PHE A 310 17.61 7.08 -5.35
CA PHE A 310 17.37 6.16 -4.26
C PHE A 310 17.12 4.72 -4.76
N ALA A 311 16.60 4.53 -5.98
CA ALA A 311 16.54 3.22 -6.63
C ALA A 311 17.94 2.58 -6.78
N ALA A 312 18.98 3.38 -7.06
CA ALA A 312 20.35 2.87 -7.12
C ALA A 312 20.83 2.38 -5.76
N VAL A 313 20.53 3.11 -4.67
CA VAL A 313 20.82 2.69 -3.29
C VAL A 313 20.13 1.37 -2.98
N VAL A 314 18.85 1.25 -3.32
CA VAL A 314 18.05 0.02 -3.12
C VAL A 314 18.65 -1.15 -3.90
N ALA A 315 19.00 -0.93 -5.17
CA ALA A 315 19.56 -1.97 -6.02
C ALA A 315 20.91 -2.47 -5.50
N ILE A 316 21.82 -1.56 -5.12
CA ILE A 316 23.11 -1.93 -4.54
C ILE A 316 22.91 -2.72 -3.24
N TYR A 317 22.07 -2.21 -2.33
CA TYR A 317 21.85 -2.83 -1.04
C TYR A 317 21.18 -4.22 -1.15
N LEU A 318 20.10 -4.34 -1.92
CA LEU A 318 19.37 -5.60 -2.06
C LEU A 318 20.15 -6.63 -2.89
N LEU A 319 20.96 -6.22 -3.86
CA LEU A 319 21.87 -7.12 -4.56
C LEU A 319 22.94 -7.66 -3.62
N TRP A 320 23.58 -6.79 -2.82
CA TRP A 320 24.53 -7.21 -1.79
C TRP A 320 23.90 -8.19 -0.80
N LEU A 321 22.70 -7.89 -0.31
CA LEU A 321 21.96 -8.76 0.60
C LEU A 321 21.64 -10.10 -0.06
N GLY A 322 21.18 -10.08 -1.31
CA GLY A 322 20.90 -11.28 -2.11
C GLY A 322 22.13 -12.16 -2.27
N VAL A 323 23.28 -11.59 -2.68
CA VAL A 323 24.55 -12.32 -2.82
C VAL A 323 25.00 -12.90 -1.48
N ARG A 324 24.84 -12.15 -0.37
CA ARG A 324 25.15 -12.67 0.97
C ARG A 324 24.26 -13.86 1.33
N LEU A 325 22.96 -13.77 1.09
CA LEU A 325 22.02 -14.87 1.34
C LEU A 325 22.32 -16.08 0.44
N PHE A 326 22.77 -15.86 -0.79
CA PHE A 326 23.11 -16.93 -1.73
C PHE A 326 24.26 -17.84 -1.24
N ARG A 327 25.15 -17.30 -0.39
CA ARG A 327 26.24 -18.07 0.25
C ARG A 327 25.73 -19.07 1.30
N LEU A 328 24.50 -18.94 1.77
CA LEU A 328 23.88 -19.84 2.73
C LEU A 328 23.04 -20.89 1.97
N PRO A 329 23.36 -22.19 2.02
CA PRO A 329 22.66 -23.21 1.22
C PRO A 329 21.15 -23.22 1.40
N SER A 330 20.65 -23.04 2.63
CA SER A 330 19.21 -23.01 2.94
C SER A 330 18.48 -21.74 2.48
N MET A 331 19.22 -20.72 2.02
CA MET A 331 18.67 -19.43 1.57
C MET A 331 18.74 -19.25 0.05
N ARG A 332 19.37 -20.17 -0.70
CA ARG A 332 19.60 -20.01 -2.15
C ARG A 332 18.32 -19.70 -2.93
N GLY A 333 17.21 -20.38 -2.64
CA GLY A 333 15.93 -20.10 -3.29
C GLY A 333 15.43 -18.67 -3.05
N TRP A 334 15.47 -18.20 -1.80
CA TRP A 334 15.07 -16.83 -1.44
C TRP A 334 16.03 -15.78 -1.99
N ALA A 335 17.33 -16.09 -2.02
CA ALA A 335 18.35 -15.23 -2.60
C ALA A 335 18.16 -15.07 -4.12
N SER A 336 17.94 -16.17 -4.84
CA SER A 336 17.62 -16.13 -6.28
C SER A 336 16.35 -15.34 -6.56
N ALA A 337 15.30 -15.55 -5.77
CA ALA A 337 14.05 -14.79 -5.90
C ALA A 337 14.28 -13.29 -5.67
N LEU A 338 15.01 -12.90 -4.61
CA LEU A 338 15.32 -11.50 -4.33
C LEU A 338 16.10 -10.83 -5.48
N ILE A 339 17.14 -11.50 -5.99
CA ILE A 339 17.96 -10.98 -7.08
C ILE A 339 17.16 -10.86 -8.38
N ALA A 340 16.40 -11.90 -8.73
CA ALA A 340 15.59 -11.92 -9.95
C ALA A 340 14.51 -10.82 -9.92
N LEU A 341 13.80 -10.69 -8.79
CA LEU A 341 12.79 -9.63 -8.62
C LEU A 341 13.41 -8.24 -8.63
N LEU A 342 14.62 -8.06 -8.07
CA LEU A 342 15.32 -6.78 -8.13
C LEU A 342 15.68 -6.40 -9.57
N VAL A 343 16.25 -7.33 -10.35
CA VAL A 343 16.57 -7.11 -11.76
C VAL A 343 15.31 -6.75 -12.54
N LEU A 344 14.22 -7.46 -12.29
CA LEU A 344 12.93 -7.18 -12.92
C LEU A 344 12.39 -5.80 -12.52
N GLN A 345 12.46 -5.42 -11.24
CA GLN A 345 12.02 -4.12 -10.75
C GLN A 345 12.76 -2.97 -11.43
N VAL A 346 14.10 -3.06 -11.49
CA VAL A 346 14.93 -2.03 -12.13
C VAL A 346 14.61 -1.96 -13.63
N THR A 347 14.50 -3.11 -14.29
CA THR A 347 14.15 -3.19 -15.72
C THR A 347 12.80 -2.53 -15.99
N LEU A 348 11.75 -2.88 -15.25
CA LEU A 348 10.41 -2.30 -15.42
C LEU A 348 10.40 -0.80 -15.11
N GLY A 349 11.17 -0.34 -14.12
CA GLY A 349 11.32 1.09 -13.81
C GLY A 349 11.94 1.88 -14.97
N ILE A 350 12.95 1.31 -15.64
CA ILE A 350 13.55 1.88 -16.85
C ILE A 350 12.56 1.88 -18.01
N LEU A 351 11.88 0.74 -18.23
CA LEU A 351 10.90 0.59 -19.31
C LEU A 351 9.72 1.56 -19.17
N ASN A 352 9.28 1.87 -17.95
CA ASN A 352 8.26 2.90 -17.72
C ASN A 352 8.67 4.26 -18.27
N VAL A 353 9.94 4.61 -18.26
CA VAL A 353 10.40 5.87 -18.87
C VAL A 353 10.60 5.68 -20.38
N LYS A 354 11.33 4.64 -20.79
CA LYS A 354 11.68 4.38 -22.18
C LYS A 354 10.46 4.21 -23.09
N LEU A 355 9.40 3.60 -22.59
CA LEU A 355 8.18 3.29 -23.33
C LEU A 355 7.04 4.29 -23.07
N ALA A 356 7.33 5.43 -22.43
CA ALA A 356 6.33 6.47 -22.10
C ALA A 356 5.15 5.97 -21.24
N LEU A 357 5.48 5.28 -20.14
CA LEU A 357 4.59 4.81 -19.09
C LEU A 357 3.42 3.91 -19.60
N PRO A 358 3.68 2.79 -20.29
CA PRO A 358 2.62 1.86 -20.64
C PRO A 358 1.95 1.32 -19.37
N LEU A 359 0.62 1.28 -19.35
CA LEU A 359 -0.18 0.88 -18.20
C LEU A 359 0.25 -0.47 -17.63
N GLU A 360 0.45 -1.47 -18.50
CA GLU A 360 0.87 -2.82 -18.13
C GLU A 360 2.21 -2.83 -17.37
N VAL A 361 3.18 -2.05 -17.87
CA VAL A 361 4.55 -1.98 -17.33
C VAL A 361 4.54 -1.26 -15.97
N ALA A 362 3.72 -0.21 -15.85
CA ALA A 362 3.58 0.56 -14.62
C ALA A 362 2.88 -0.26 -13.52
N VAL A 363 1.82 -1.00 -13.87
CA VAL A 363 1.14 -1.92 -12.95
C VAL A 363 2.07 -3.08 -12.55
N ALA A 364 2.79 -3.67 -13.51
CA ALA A 364 3.76 -4.73 -13.23
C ALA A 364 4.90 -4.26 -12.31
N HIS A 365 5.41 -3.03 -12.50
CA HIS A 365 6.42 -2.44 -11.63
C HIS A 365 5.94 -2.31 -10.17
N ASN A 366 4.65 -2.03 -9.95
CA ASN A 366 4.06 -2.05 -8.61
C ASN A 366 3.92 -3.48 -8.07
N GLY A 367 3.46 -4.42 -8.88
CA GLY A 367 3.37 -5.84 -8.50
C GLY A 367 4.71 -6.45 -8.08
N VAL A 368 5.81 -6.11 -8.76
CA VAL A 368 7.15 -6.60 -8.40
C VAL A 368 7.64 -5.93 -7.10
N ALA A 369 7.25 -4.69 -6.80
CA ALA A 369 7.52 -4.07 -5.51
C ALA A 369 6.81 -4.81 -4.35
N VAL A 370 5.55 -5.24 -4.56
CA VAL A 370 4.82 -6.11 -3.61
C VAL A 370 5.56 -7.45 -3.43
N ALA A 371 6.07 -8.05 -4.50
CA ALA A 371 6.82 -9.30 -4.44
C ALA A 371 8.17 -9.17 -3.70
N LEU A 372 8.89 -8.06 -3.90
CA LEU A 372 10.11 -7.75 -3.14
C LEU A 372 9.80 -7.60 -1.65
N LEU A 373 8.73 -6.88 -1.32
CA LEU A 373 8.25 -6.72 0.05
C LEU A 373 7.90 -8.09 0.67
N PHE A 374 7.21 -8.95 -0.09
CA PHE A 374 6.89 -10.31 0.32
C PHE A 374 8.14 -11.11 0.69
N VAL A 375 9.19 -11.08 -0.13
CA VAL A 375 10.44 -11.81 0.15
C VAL A 375 11.07 -11.35 1.47
N LEU A 376 11.22 -10.03 1.68
CA LEU A 376 11.84 -9.51 2.89
C LEU A 376 11.04 -9.83 4.14
N VAL A 377 9.71 -9.65 4.08
CA VAL A 377 8.80 -9.94 5.19
C VAL A 377 8.76 -11.44 5.50
N SER A 378 8.77 -12.29 4.47
CA SER A 378 8.79 -13.75 4.61
C SER A 378 10.04 -14.23 5.36
N LEU A 379 11.21 -13.71 4.97
CA LEU A 379 12.47 -14.02 5.65
C LEU A 379 12.46 -13.53 7.10
N LEU A 380 11.98 -12.32 7.36
CA LEU A 380 11.84 -11.77 8.73
C LEU A 380 10.88 -12.60 9.60
N ALA A 381 9.76 -13.06 9.03
CA ALA A 381 8.76 -13.85 9.74
C ALA A 381 9.24 -15.26 10.09
N ARG A 382 10.07 -15.85 9.23
CA ARG A 382 10.50 -17.26 9.33
C ARG A 382 11.83 -17.48 10.03
N LEU A 383 12.80 -16.55 9.93
CA LEU A 383 14.13 -16.75 10.50
C LEU A 383 14.10 -16.92 12.03
N ARG A 384 14.84 -17.90 12.55
CA ARG A 384 15.04 -18.14 13.99
C ARG A 384 16.49 -18.57 14.26
N ALA A 385 17.02 -18.18 15.42
CA ALA A 385 18.27 -18.74 15.92
C ALA A 385 17.99 -20.17 16.44
N PRO A 386 18.98 -21.08 16.43
CA PRO A 386 18.91 -22.33 17.19
C PRO A 386 18.69 -22.01 18.68
N ASP A 387 17.96 -22.90 19.37
CA ASP A 387 17.70 -22.76 20.81
C ASP A 387 18.98 -22.97 21.64
#